data_AF-A0A7G6YHC9-F1
#
_entry.id   AF-A0A7G6YHC9-F1
#
_cell.length_a   1.000
_cell.length_b   1.000
_cell.length_c   1.000
_cell.angle_alpha   90.00
_cell.angle_beta   90.00
_cell.angle_gamma   90.00
#
_symmetry.space_group_name_H-M   'P 1'
#
loop_
_entity.id
_entity.type
_entity.pdbx_description
1 polymer ?
#
loop_
_entity_poly.entity_id
_entity_poly.type
_entity_poly.pdbx_seq_one_letter_code
_entity_poly.pdbx_strand_id
1 'polypeptide(L)'
;MSGREKTPLGPLTLPGTVAEHEHRLGAHGEEIEYLSGAVGSIGGQVTKIVDWLETRPGGPWSWRTLDREAAKELWMELYDWVNWLRDRYLVALTDETHRLINDWYKHPVAVELLTALMVSHQYVYRRTRAAPSFDLVEWHERCLWPTFARMRSLGLFPANHRTDEPWTPEAPLKRVDDSGNFADFLVSDLEGRPEPAPGGGGAS
;
A
#
# COMPACT_ATOMS: atom_id res chain seq x y z
N MET A 1 -70.25 35.13 42.45
CA MET A 1 -69.21 34.21 41.92
C MET A 1 -68.94 34.61 40.48
N SER A 2 -67.71 34.97 40.14
CA SER A 2 -67.40 35.59 38.84
C SER A 2 -67.25 34.54 37.73
N GLY A 3 -67.87 34.78 36.57
CA GLY A 3 -67.68 33.94 35.39
C GLY A 3 -66.29 34.19 34.79
N ARG A 4 -65.51 33.13 34.58
CA ARG A 4 -64.24 33.23 33.85
C ARG A 4 -64.52 33.34 32.35
N GLU A 5 -63.99 34.40 31.74
CA GLU A 5 -63.90 34.53 30.29
C GLU A 5 -63.08 33.37 29.70
N LYS A 6 -63.54 32.84 28.57
CA LYS A 6 -62.74 31.95 27.71
C LYS A 6 -62.12 32.79 26.60
N THR A 7 -60.86 33.19 26.77
CA THR A 7 -60.06 33.78 25.69
C THR A 7 -59.93 32.74 24.56
N PRO A 8 -60.26 33.08 23.30
CA PRO A 8 -60.03 32.16 22.19
C PRO A 8 -58.53 32.08 21.91
N LEU A 9 -58.01 30.86 21.77
CA LEU A 9 -56.68 30.64 21.22
C LEU A 9 -56.71 31.04 19.74
N GLY A 10 -56.02 32.13 19.41
CA GLY A 10 -55.74 32.48 18.02
C GLY A 10 -54.90 31.40 17.33
N PRO A 11 -54.98 31.28 15.99
CA PRO A 11 -54.23 30.27 15.27
C PRO A 11 -52.71 30.43 15.48
N LEU A 12 -52.03 29.33 15.76
CA LEU A 12 -50.57 29.24 15.81
C LEU A 12 -50.00 29.40 14.40
N THR A 13 -49.72 30.64 13.99
CA THR A 13 -49.00 30.93 12.75
C THR A 13 -47.53 30.53 12.92
N LEU A 14 -47.18 29.31 12.49
CA LEU A 14 -45.78 28.92 12.34
C LEU A 14 -45.15 29.81 11.23
N PRO A 15 -44.04 30.52 11.49
CA PRO A 15 -43.36 31.32 10.48
C PRO A 15 -42.52 30.38 9.58
N GLY A 16 -43.17 29.87 8.54
CA GLY A 16 -42.59 29.04 7.50
C GLY A 16 -43.70 28.65 6.54
N THR A 17 -43.74 29.25 5.36
CA THR A 17 -44.83 28.97 4.41
C THR A 17 -44.63 27.58 3.79
N VAL A 18 -45.73 26.90 3.43
CA VAL A 18 -45.64 25.59 2.77
C VAL A 18 -44.77 25.67 1.51
N ALA A 19 -44.88 26.77 0.75
CA ALA A 19 -44.04 27.07 -0.42
C ALA A 19 -42.52 27.14 -0.10
N GLU A 20 -42.13 27.59 1.08
CA GLU A 20 -40.72 27.64 1.52
C GLU A 20 -40.20 26.22 1.85
N HIS A 21 -41.05 25.37 2.42
CA HIS A 21 -40.74 23.96 2.62
C HIS A 21 -40.67 23.20 1.29
N GLU A 22 -41.58 23.45 0.36
CA GLU A 22 -41.58 22.86 -0.99
C GLU A 22 -40.33 23.30 -1.79
N HIS A 23 -39.96 24.58 -1.71
CA HIS A 23 -38.73 25.08 -2.36
C HIS A 23 -37.46 24.43 -1.79
N ARG A 24 -37.38 24.28 -0.46
CA ARG A 24 -36.25 23.57 0.19
C ARG A 24 -36.20 22.08 -0.15
N LEU A 25 -37.35 21.42 -0.28
CA LEU A 25 -37.42 20.03 -0.73
C LEU A 25 -36.97 19.88 -2.19
N GLY A 26 -37.31 20.85 -3.05
CA GLY A 26 -36.78 20.92 -4.42
C GLY A 26 -35.26 21.05 -4.45
N ALA A 27 -34.71 22.01 -3.71
CA ALA A 27 -33.25 22.24 -3.63
C ALA A 27 -32.48 21.01 -3.11
N HIS A 28 -32.99 20.34 -2.07
CA HIS A 28 -32.40 19.08 -1.59
C HIS A 28 -32.52 17.95 -2.64
N GLY A 29 -33.57 17.94 -3.46
CA GLY A 29 -33.72 16.98 -4.56
C GLY A 29 -32.64 17.14 -5.64
N GLU A 30 -32.39 18.38 -6.08
CA GLU A 30 -31.33 18.71 -7.02
C GLU A 30 -29.93 18.37 -6.45
N GLU A 31 -29.70 18.63 -5.16
CA GLU A 31 -28.45 18.28 -4.49
C GLU A 31 -28.24 16.75 -4.40
N ILE A 32 -29.29 15.98 -4.10
CA ILE A 32 -29.26 14.51 -4.09
C ILE A 32 -28.97 13.96 -5.48
N GLU A 33 -29.56 14.52 -6.54
CA GLU A 33 -29.31 14.09 -7.92
C GLU A 33 -27.87 14.38 -8.34
N TYR A 34 -27.36 15.59 -8.04
CA TYR A 34 -25.96 15.96 -8.28
C TYR A 34 -24.97 15.03 -7.54
N LEU A 35 -25.19 14.79 -6.24
CA LEU A 35 -24.34 13.89 -5.46
C LEU A 35 -24.41 12.44 -5.94
N SER A 36 -25.59 11.96 -6.36
CA SER A 36 -25.75 10.63 -6.95
C SER A 36 -24.99 10.51 -8.28
N GLY A 37 -25.02 11.54 -9.12
CA GLY A 37 -24.21 11.62 -10.34
C GLY A 37 -22.71 11.61 -10.07
N ALA A 38 -22.25 12.38 -9.06
CA ALA A 38 -20.86 12.41 -8.64
C ALA A 38 -20.38 11.04 -8.12
N VAL A 39 -21.17 10.38 -7.26
CA VAL A 39 -20.87 9.02 -6.75
C VAL A 39 -20.86 7.99 -7.89
N GLY A 40 -21.78 8.08 -8.85
CA GLY A 40 -21.78 7.23 -10.05
C GLY A 40 -20.53 7.41 -10.92
N SER A 41 -20.09 8.67 -11.10
CA SER A 41 -18.84 9.00 -11.82
C SER A 41 -17.61 8.43 -11.11
N ILE A 42 -17.50 8.62 -9.79
CA ILE A 42 -16.41 8.08 -8.97
C ILE A 42 -16.40 6.54 -9.03
N GLY A 43 -17.56 5.89 -8.92
CA GLY A 43 -17.69 4.44 -9.09
C GLY A 43 -17.18 3.95 -10.44
N GLY A 44 -17.55 4.65 -11.52
CA GLY A 44 -17.07 4.36 -12.87
C GLY A 44 -15.55 4.57 -13.04
N GLN A 45 -14.96 5.56 -12.36
CA GLN A 45 -13.51 5.77 -12.34
C GLN A 45 -12.78 4.66 -11.56
N VAL A 46 -13.30 4.26 -10.39
CA VAL A 46 -12.76 3.15 -9.60
C VAL A 46 -12.77 1.84 -10.40
N THR A 47 -13.86 1.52 -11.09
CA THR A 47 -13.92 0.32 -11.94
C THR A 47 -12.86 0.32 -13.04
N LYS A 48 -12.61 1.47 -13.69
CA LYS A 48 -11.54 1.60 -14.70
C LYS A 48 -10.14 1.43 -14.12
N ILE A 49 -9.91 1.91 -12.90
CA ILE A 49 -8.63 1.72 -12.20
C ILE A 49 -8.43 0.22 -11.86
N VAL A 50 -9.47 -0.47 -11.41
CA VAL A 50 -9.42 -1.92 -11.12
C VAL A 50 -9.14 -2.73 -12.40
N ASP A 51 -9.89 -2.49 -13.48
CA ASP A 51 -9.70 -3.16 -14.78
C ASP A 51 -8.30 -2.93 -15.36
N TRP A 52 -7.77 -1.70 -15.25
CA TRP A 52 -6.40 -1.39 -15.65
C TRP A 52 -5.34 -2.09 -14.79
N LEU A 53 -5.56 -2.22 -13.48
CA LEU A 53 -4.66 -2.96 -12.58
C LEU A 53 -4.68 -4.48 -12.86
N GLU A 54 -5.85 -5.04 -13.19
CA GLU A 54 -6.02 -6.46 -13.52
C GLU A 54 -5.43 -6.83 -14.89
N THR A 55 -5.40 -5.88 -15.84
CA THR A 55 -4.93 -6.11 -17.22
C THR A 55 -3.46 -5.72 -17.47
N ARG A 56 -2.78 -5.03 -16.54
CA ARG A 56 -1.38 -4.58 -16.70
C ARG A 56 -0.41 -5.78 -16.76
N PRO A 57 0.28 -6.04 -17.89
CA PRO A 57 1.19 -7.19 -18.00
C PRO A 57 2.38 -7.04 -17.05
N GLY A 58 2.51 -7.97 -16.11
CA GLY A 58 3.49 -7.94 -15.01
C GLY A 58 2.89 -7.62 -13.64
N GLY A 59 1.69 -7.02 -13.59
CA GLY A 59 1.06 -6.59 -12.34
C GLY A 59 1.83 -5.46 -11.63
N PRO A 60 1.34 -4.98 -10.47
CA PRO A 60 1.91 -3.84 -9.75
C PRO A 60 3.26 -4.12 -9.05
N TRP A 61 3.76 -5.36 -9.09
CA TRP A 61 4.99 -5.76 -8.40
C TRP A 61 6.11 -6.28 -9.32
N SER A 62 5.92 -6.32 -10.65
CA SER A 62 7.01 -6.75 -11.55
C SER A 62 7.98 -5.60 -11.83
N TRP A 63 9.12 -5.63 -11.14
CA TRP A 63 10.22 -4.66 -11.26
C TRP A 63 10.65 -4.34 -12.69
N ARG A 64 10.48 -5.30 -13.62
CA ARG A 64 10.78 -5.16 -15.06
C ARG A 64 9.84 -4.20 -15.80
N THR A 65 8.61 -4.01 -15.31
CA THR A 65 7.53 -3.26 -16.00
C THR A 65 7.08 -2.00 -15.25
N LEU A 66 7.74 -1.67 -14.13
CA LEU A 66 7.47 -0.45 -13.37
C LEU A 66 8.16 0.76 -13.99
N ASP A 67 7.37 1.80 -14.21
CA ASP A 67 7.82 3.18 -14.43
C ASP A 67 8.50 3.74 -13.17
N ARG A 68 9.14 4.91 -13.30
CA ARG A 68 9.92 5.55 -12.23
C ARG A 68 9.13 5.75 -10.93
N GLU A 69 7.89 6.25 -10.98
CA GLU A 69 7.16 6.56 -9.74
C GLU A 69 6.65 5.28 -9.07
N ALA A 70 6.08 4.35 -9.83
CA ALA A 70 5.62 3.07 -9.30
C ALA A 70 6.77 2.22 -8.73
N ALA A 71 7.97 2.27 -9.32
CA ALA A 71 9.16 1.63 -8.77
C ALA A 71 9.63 2.27 -7.46
N LYS A 72 9.57 3.60 -7.36
CA LYS A 72 9.91 4.35 -6.13
C LYS A 72 8.95 4.03 -4.99
N GLU A 73 7.64 4.00 -5.26
CA GLU A 73 6.62 3.59 -4.29
C GLU A 73 6.88 2.17 -3.77
N LEU A 74 7.11 1.21 -4.68
CA LEU A 74 7.40 -0.17 -4.30
C LEU A 74 8.72 -0.32 -3.54
N TRP A 75 9.75 0.48 -3.87
CA TRP A 75 11.02 0.47 -3.13
C TRP A 75 10.85 0.93 -1.68
N MET A 76 10.08 1.99 -1.44
CA MET A 76 9.80 2.47 -0.08
C MET A 76 8.96 1.43 0.69
N GLU A 77 7.91 0.90 0.08
CA GLU A 77 7.05 -0.13 0.69
C GLU A 77 7.85 -1.39 1.08
N LEU A 78 8.70 -1.87 0.17
CA LEU A 78 9.55 -3.03 0.40
C LEU A 78 10.60 -2.77 1.49
N TYR A 79 11.22 -1.59 1.49
CA TYR A 79 12.23 -1.23 2.49
C TYR A 79 11.63 -1.20 3.90
N ASP A 80 10.49 -0.53 4.07
CA ASP A 80 9.78 -0.46 5.35
C ASP A 80 9.31 -1.84 5.83
N TRP A 81 8.76 -2.66 4.92
CA TRP A 81 8.34 -4.02 5.26
C TRP A 81 9.51 -4.94 5.62
N VAL A 82 10.64 -4.83 4.92
CA VAL A 82 11.87 -5.61 5.23
C VAL A 82 12.44 -5.20 6.60
N ASN A 83 12.39 -3.93 6.97
CA ASN A 83 12.81 -3.48 8.30
C ASN A 83 11.87 -4.00 9.38
N TRP A 84 10.55 -3.93 9.18
CA TRP A 84 9.58 -4.56 10.07
C TRP A 84 9.85 -6.07 10.24
N LEU A 85 10.11 -6.79 9.14
CA LEU A 85 10.40 -8.24 9.18
C LEU A 85 11.68 -8.53 9.98
N ARG A 86 12.73 -7.72 9.75
CA ARG A 86 14.01 -7.80 10.46
C ARG A 86 13.80 -7.63 11.97
N ASP A 87 13.13 -6.57 12.39
CA ASP A 87 12.92 -6.26 13.80
C ASP A 87 11.97 -7.25 14.48
N ARG A 88 10.95 -7.72 13.76
CA ARG A 88 9.91 -8.60 14.30
C ARG A 88 10.33 -10.07 14.40
N TYR A 89 11.10 -10.57 13.44
CA TYR A 89 11.51 -11.97 13.36
C TYR A 89 13.01 -12.15 13.57
N LEU A 90 13.83 -11.45 12.79
CA LEU A 90 15.25 -11.80 12.65
C LEU A 90 16.12 -11.33 13.83
N VAL A 91 15.76 -10.22 14.49
CA VAL A 91 16.44 -9.75 15.72
C VAL A 91 16.15 -10.67 16.91
N ALA A 92 14.98 -11.32 16.95
CA ALA A 92 14.59 -12.24 18.02
C ALA A 92 15.18 -13.65 17.86
N LEU A 93 15.65 -14.00 16.66
CA LEU A 93 16.32 -15.27 16.39
C LEU A 93 17.80 -15.17 16.78
N THR A 94 18.20 -15.98 17.77
CA THR A 94 19.57 -16.03 18.30
C THR A 94 20.59 -16.67 17.36
N ASP A 95 20.15 -17.24 16.24
CA ASP A 95 20.98 -17.95 15.27
C ASP A 95 21.41 -17.02 14.11
N GLU A 96 22.72 -16.92 13.88
CA GLU A 96 23.29 -16.11 12.81
C GLU A 96 22.82 -16.55 11.41
N THR A 97 22.34 -17.80 11.25
CA THR A 97 21.89 -18.29 9.94
C THR A 97 20.65 -17.57 9.37
N HIS A 98 19.88 -16.84 10.18
CA HIS A 98 18.67 -16.13 9.76
C HIS A 98 18.85 -14.62 9.59
N ARG A 99 20.09 -14.11 9.66
CA ARG A 99 20.36 -12.68 9.42
C ARG A 99 20.17 -12.32 7.94
N LEU A 100 19.34 -11.31 7.70
CA LEU A 100 19.33 -10.56 6.46
C LEU A 100 20.46 -9.52 6.51
N ILE A 101 21.30 -9.45 5.47
CA ILE A 101 22.34 -8.41 5.38
C ILE A 101 21.70 -7.04 5.12
N ASN A 102 22.38 -5.95 5.49
CA ASN A 102 21.90 -4.60 5.21
C ASN A 102 21.71 -4.35 3.71
N ASP A 103 22.63 -4.89 2.90
CA ASP A 103 22.76 -4.65 1.46
C ASP A 103 21.83 -5.49 0.55
N TRP A 104 20.78 -6.09 1.10
CA TRP A 104 19.84 -6.93 0.36
C TRP A 104 19.28 -6.27 -0.91
N TYR A 105 19.12 -4.94 -0.91
CA TYR A 105 18.60 -4.14 -2.02
C TYR A 105 19.53 -4.14 -3.25
N LYS A 106 20.84 -4.38 -3.06
CA LYS A 106 21.84 -4.49 -4.15
C LYS A 106 21.77 -5.84 -4.87
N HIS A 107 21.04 -6.83 -4.32
CA HIS A 107 20.92 -8.16 -4.91
C HIS A 107 19.58 -8.33 -5.63
N PRO A 108 19.51 -8.29 -6.98
CA PRO A 108 18.24 -8.31 -7.70
C PRO A 108 17.40 -9.57 -7.44
N VAL A 109 18.04 -10.72 -7.21
CA VAL A 109 17.34 -11.96 -6.83
C VAL A 109 16.75 -11.89 -5.41
N ALA A 110 17.41 -11.16 -4.49
CA ALA A 110 16.88 -10.96 -3.14
C ALA A 110 15.68 -10.02 -3.17
N VAL A 111 15.74 -8.95 -3.97
CA VAL A 111 14.63 -8.00 -4.19
C VAL A 111 13.38 -8.73 -4.65
N GLU A 112 13.46 -9.50 -5.75
CA GLU A 112 12.31 -10.27 -6.29
C GLU A 112 11.72 -11.25 -5.24
N LEU A 113 12.57 -11.97 -4.50
CA LEU A 113 12.13 -12.92 -3.46
C LEU A 113 11.48 -12.22 -2.26
N LEU A 114 12.01 -11.07 -1.84
CA LEU A 114 11.46 -10.28 -0.72
C LEU A 114 10.16 -9.58 -1.13
N THR A 115 10.03 -9.09 -2.38
CA THR A 115 8.77 -8.57 -2.91
C THR A 115 7.68 -9.64 -2.90
N ALA A 116 7.96 -10.86 -3.39
CA ALA A 116 6.99 -11.95 -3.33
C ALA A 116 6.58 -12.32 -1.89
N LEU A 117 7.53 -12.29 -0.96
CA LEU A 117 7.26 -12.56 0.45
C LEU A 117 6.45 -11.44 1.13
N MET A 118 6.70 -10.18 0.77
CA MET A 118 5.92 -9.01 1.21
C MET A 118 4.47 -9.10 0.74
N VAL A 119 4.26 -9.32 -0.56
CA VAL A 119 2.92 -9.35 -1.16
C VAL A 119 2.08 -10.51 -0.59
N SER A 120 2.71 -11.68 -0.39
CA SER A 120 2.04 -12.80 0.29
C SER A 120 1.71 -12.51 1.76
N HIS A 121 2.60 -11.82 2.49
CA HIS A 121 2.33 -11.35 3.86
C HIS A 121 1.12 -10.41 3.90
N GLN A 122 1.11 -9.37 3.07
CA GLN A 122 0.01 -8.42 2.97
C GLN A 122 -1.32 -9.11 2.62
N TYR A 123 -1.28 -10.10 1.71
CA TYR A 123 -2.46 -10.86 1.31
C TYR A 123 -3.08 -11.67 2.46
N VAL A 124 -2.28 -12.30 3.32
CA VAL A 124 -2.80 -13.10 4.45
C VAL A 124 -3.20 -12.23 5.65
N TYR A 125 -2.52 -11.10 5.87
CA TYR A 125 -2.82 -10.15 6.96
C TYR A 125 -3.79 -9.01 6.58
N ARG A 126 -4.33 -8.98 5.34
CA ARG A 126 -5.26 -7.93 4.90
C ARG A 126 -6.48 -7.83 5.82
N ARG A 127 -6.77 -6.60 6.29
CA ARG A 127 -7.84 -6.30 7.26
C ARG A 127 -9.25 -6.73 6.80
N THR A 128 -9.45 -6.94 5.50
CA THR A 128 -10.72 -7.42 4.91
C THR A 128 -10.95 -8.93 5.10
N ARG A 129 -9.93 -9.72 5.47
CA ARG A 129 -10.10 -11.11 5.94
C ARG A 129 -10.54 -11.11 7.41
N ALA A 130 -11.85 -10.97 7.64
CA ALA A 130 -12.42 -10.96 8.99
C ALA A 130 -12.43 -12.34 9.67
N ALA A 131 -12.36 -13.43 8.91
CA ALA A 131 -12.32 -14.79 9.44
C ALA A 131 -10.86 -15.22 9.74
N PRO A 132 -10.58 -15.83 10.90
CA PRO A 132 -9.31 -16.52 11.14
C PRO A 132 -9.05 -17.55 10.03
N SER A 133 -7.83 -17.57 9.47
CA SER A 133 -7.46 -18.49 8.41
C SER A 133 -6.17 -19.24 8.73
N PHE A 134 -6.11 -20.49 8.26
CA PHE A 134 -4.89 -21.30 8.27
C PHE A 134 -3.79 -20.71 7.35
N ASP A 135 -4.14 -19.82 6.42
CA ASP A 135 -3.19 -19.08 5.57
C ASP A 135 -2.11 -18.34 6.38
N LEU A 136 -2.41 -17.94 7.62
CA LEU A 136 -1.44 -17.31 8.53
C LEU A 136 -0.32 -18.28 8.95
N VAL A 137 -0.65 -19.57 9.14
CA VAL A 137 0.33 -20.63 9.44
C VAL A 137 1.07 -21.01 8.18
N GLU A 138 0.35 -21.24 7.08
CA GLU A 138 0.95 -21.58 5.77
C GLU A 138 1.95 -20.51 5.30
N TRP A 139 1.70 -19.22 5.55
CA TRP A 139 2.67 -18.17 5.20
C TRP A 139 4.00 -18.33 5.94
N HIS A 140 4.00 -18.73 7.22
CA HIS A 140 5.24 -18.98 7.96
C HIS A 140 5.96 -20.23 7.43
N GLU A 141 5.23 -21.34 7.34
CA GLU A 141 5.80 -22.66 7.01
C GLU A 141 6.17 -22.82 5.53
N ARG A 142 5.49 -22.10 4.62
CA ARG A 142 5.62 -22.29 3.16
C ARG A 142 6.14 -21.10 2.40
N CYS A 143 6.03 -19.89 2.96
CA CYS A 143 6.57 -18.68 2.33
C CYS A 143 7.82 -18.18 3.08
N LEU A 144 7.71 -17.84 4.37
CA LEU A 144 8.77 -17.20 5.14
C LEU A 144 10.05 -18.04 5.22
N TRP A 145 10.02 -19.16 5.95
CA TRP A 145 11.23 -19.95 6.18
C TRP A 145 11.79 -20.58 4.89
N PRO A 146 10.97 -21.09 3.94
CA PRO A 146 11.47 -21.58 2.66
C PRO A 146 12.12 -20.49 1.81
N THR A 147 11.67 -19.23 1.87
CA THR A 147 12.32 -18.11 1.16
C THR A 147 13.71 -17.85 1.73
N PHE A 148 13.87 -17.74 3.05
CA PHE A 148 15.19 -17.59 3.67
C PHE A 148 16.12 -18.78 3.41
N ALA A 149 15.60 -20.01 3.47
CA ALA A 149 16.35 -21.21 3.10
C ALA A 149 16.78 -21.18 1.62
N ARG A 150 15.92 -20.69 0.72
CA ARG A 150 16.23 -20.53 -0.71
C ARG A 150 17.31 -19.49 -0.94
N MET A 151 17.21 -18.31 -0.32
CA MET A 151 18.23 -17.24 -0.39
C MET A 151 19.59 -17.74 0.10
N ARG A 152 19.62 -18.52 1.19
CA ARG A 152 20.82 -19.19 1.70
C ARG A 152 21.37 -20.22 0.73
N SER A 153 20.52 -21.06 0.12
CA SER A 153 20.93 -22.07 -0.88
C SER A 153 21.51 -21.46 -2.16
N LEU A 154 21.10 -20.23 -2.49
CA LEU A 154 21.61 -19.45 -3.62
C LEU A 154 22.88 -18.65 -3.26
N GLY A 155 23.35 -18.72 -2.01
CA GLY A 155 24.53 -17.99 -1.55
C GLY A 155 24.38 -16.48 -1.55
N LEU A 156 23.15 -15.94 -1.55
CA LEU A 156 22.91 -14.49 -1.60
C LEU A 156 23.51 -13.78 -0.38
N PHE A 157 23.49 -14.46 0.77
CA PHE A 157 23.98 -13.96 2.06
C PHE A 157 24.97 -14.99 2.65
N PRO A 158 26.25 -14.98 2.23
CA PRO A 158 27.25 -15.86 2.82
C PRO A 158 27.41 -15.55 4.32
N ALA A 159 27.51 -16.59 5.15
CA ALA A 159 27.54 -16.47 6.62
C ALA A 159 28.68 -15.60 7.18
N ASN A 160 29.68 -15.29 6.34
CA ASN A 160 30.86 -14.52 6.69
C ASN A 160 30.74 -13.03 6.29
N HIS A 161 29.64 -12.60 5.68
CA HIS A 161 29.42 -11.21 5.26
C HIS A 161 29.25 -10.33 6.49
N ARG A 162 30.30 -9.61 6.89
CA ARG A 162 30.17 -8.62 7.97
C ARG A 162 29.26 -7.49 7.48
N THR A 163 28.58 -6.82 8.41
CA THR A 163 27.66 -5.67 8.14
C THR A 163 28.40 -4.38 7.83
N ASP A 164 29.62 -4.58 7.38
CA ASP A 164 30.65 -3.63 7.16
C ASP A 164 30.76 -3.41 5.63
N GLU A 165 30.19 -4.32 4.85
CA GLU A 165 30.66 -4.62 3.51
C GLU A 165 29.57 -4.35 2.45
N PRO A 166 29.71 -3.26 1.68
CA PRO A 166 29.25 -3.18 0.31
C PRO A 166 29.64 -4.42 -0.48
N TRP A 167 28.64 -5.10 -1.04
CA TRP A 167 28.84 -6.31 -1.83
C TRP A 167 29.79 -6.06 -3.02
N THR A 168 30.95 -6.71 -2.97
CA THR A 168 31.94 -6.80 -4.06
C THR A 168 32.34 -8.26 -4.25
N PRO A 169 32.69 -8.70 -5.48
CA PRO A 169 33.47 -9.92 -5.64
C PRO A 169 34.84 -9.68 -5.00
N GLU A 170 35.06 -10.31 -3.85
CA GLU A 170 36.24 -10.21 -2.99
C GLU A 170 36.35 -8.88 -2.16
N ALA A 171 36.33 -9.07 -0.84
CA ALA A 171 36.22 -8.13 0.31
C ALA A 171 37.53 -7.31 0.57
N PRO A 172 37.69 -6.45 1.63
CA PRO A 172 36.88 -6.28 2.84
C PRO A 172 36.68 -4.84 3.34
N LEU A 173 35.83 -4.67 4.38
CA LEU A 173 35.09 -3.41 4.52
C LEU A 173 34.65 -3.04 5.97
N LYS A 174 33.81 -1.98 6.14
CA LYS A 174 33.60 -1.19 7.38
C LYS A 174 32.14 -0.79 7.71
N ARG A 175 31.65 -1.08 8.93
CA ARG A 175 30.27 -0.84 9.43
C ARG A 175 29.80 0.60 9.29
N VAL A 176 28.66 0.80 8.62
CA VAL A 176 27.99 2.11 8.47
C VAL A 176 26.47 1.95 8.57
N ASP A 177 25.79 3.01 8.99
CA ASP A 177 24.34 3.19 8.90
C ASP A 177 23.95 3.43 7.43
N ASP A 178 23.33 2.43 6.80
CA ASP A 178 23.09 2.38 5.35
C ASP A 178 21.88 3.20 4.87
N SER A 179 21.25 4.01 5.73
CA SER A 179 20.10 4.84 5.36
C SER A 179 20.40 5.82 4.20
N GLY A 180 21.63 6.34 4.10
CA GLY A 180 22.10 7.09 2.92
C GLY A 180 22.44 6.22 1.71
N ASN A 181 22.98 5.01 1.94
CA ASN A 181 23.40 4.06 0.90
C ASN A 181 22.20 3.54 0.09
N PHE A 182 21.06 3.32 0.75
CA PHE A 182 19.79 3.02 0.09
C PHE A 182 19.26 4.20 -0.72
N ALA A 183 19.35 5.44 -0.21
CA ALA A 183 18.89 6.63 -0.93
C ALA A 183 19.69 6.88 -2.22
N ASP A 184 21.02 6.76 -2.16
CA ASP A 184 21.91 6.91 -3.32
C ASP A 184 21.67 5.79 -4.37
N PHE A 185 21.50 4.54 -3.92
CA PHE A 185 21.12 3.42 -4.79
C PHE A 185 19.75 3.63 -5.45
N LEU A 186 18.76 4.10 -4.69
CA LEU A 186 17.42 4.38 -5.18
C LEU A 186 17.45 5.46 -6.26
N VAL A 187 18.21 6.54 -6.09
CA VAL A 187 18.38 7.57 -7.13
C VAL A 187 18.92 6.94 -8.42
N SER A 188 19.96 6.10 -8.34
CA SER A 188 20.56 5.43 -9.51
C SER A 188 19.60 4.47 -10.22
N ASP A 189 18.84 3.64 -9.49
CA ASP A 189 17.83 2.74 -10.08
C ASP A 189 16.69 3.53 -10.75
N LEU A 190 16.24 4.63 -10.13
CA LEU A 190 15.18 5.47 -10.68
C LEU A 190 15.63 6.28 -11.91
N GLU A 191 16.87 6.76 -11.96
CA GLU A 191 17.42 7.42 -13.15
C GLU A 191 17.44 6.51 -14.38
N GLY A 192 17.75 5.22 -14.18
CA GLY A 192 17.75 4.19 -15.24
C GLY A 192 16.36 3.76 -15.75
N ARG A 193 15.27 4.15 -15.08
CA ARG A 193 13.89 3.75 -15.43
C ARG A 193 13.23 4.72 -16.41
N PRO A 194 12.32 4.23 -17.27
CA PRO A 194 11.52 5.08 -18.13
C PRO A 194 10.64 6.02 -17.30
N GLU A 195 10.49 7.25 -17.78
CA GLU A 195 9.51 8.19 -17.24
C GLU A 195 8.09 7.63 -17.35
N PRO A 196 7.17 7.99 -16.44
CA PRO A 196 5.78 7.60 -16.56
C PRO A 196 5.25 8.05 -17.92
N ALA A 197 4.62 7.11 -18.65
CA ALA A 197 4.04 7.43 -19.94
C ALA A 197 3.10 8.64 -19.79
N PRO A 198 3.17 9.64 -20.71
CA PRO A 198 2.30 10.81 -20.61
C PRO A 198 0.87 10.33 -20.55
N GLY A 199 0.20 10.63 -19.43
CA GLY A 199 -1.13 10.10 -19.13
C GLY A 199 -2.05 10.33 -20.31
N GLY A 200 -2.84 9.31 -20.67
CA GLY A 200 -3.73 9.29 -21.85
C GLY A 200 -4.88 10.31 -21.75
N GLY A 201 -4.53 11.59 -21.76
CA GLY A 201 -5.41 12.73 -21.69
C GLY A 201 -5.97 13.06 -23.06
N GLY A 202 -7.09 12.40 -23.40
CA GLY A 202 -8.09 12.91 -24.34
C GLY A 202 -7.67 13.03 -25.81
N ALA A 203 -8.09 12.07 -26.63
CA ALA A 203 -8.49 12.33 -28.00
C ALA A 203 -9.66 11.40 -28.39
N SER A 204 -10.76 12.02 -28.83
CA SER A 204 -12.03 11.41 -29.28
C SER A 204 -12.96 10.83 -28.20
#